data_AF-A0A3C0ZM82-F1
#
_entry.id   AF-A0A3C0ZM82-F1
#
_cell.length_a   1.000
_cell.length_b   1.000
_cell.length_c   1.000
_cell.angle_alpha   90.00
_cell.angle_beta   90.00
_cell.angle_gamma   90.00
#
_symmetry.space_group_name_H-M   'P 1'
#
loop_
_entity.id
_entity.type
_entity.pdbx_description
1 polymer ?
#
loop_
_entity_poly.entity_id
_entity_poly.type
_entity_poly.pdbx_seq_one_letter_code
_entity_poly.pdbx_strand_id
1 'polypeptide(L)'
;MNSLRLYQKILLAWLALLLFGAATLLGLPHRETTAISLVVIAVMTLLGLICLAVFLREPNPKNKPVFLNFAIFFILSSIASFLPAFIGKAFWVEERFAGLFAYQYSTTTPYFFLPFALIYLVFDSLFNGSSIAKKYLMTFLLVGGVFAYYNHPIYQEPKYLYSTQDIVDFKLVATSVDELKKKSGSEPTPKEIAATIELNAWESGRQVGTLFEDEELRRVEEILPYLAGSNFIPLLFRPLYFSNIYMNVLCVVFVFLFFGYQYKNDPPQGAYIEKILFLFLPYCSLEILHHYGYIKSVEFSTFLDFMSIGGLLSLLNLFMLVVFFSLRLRFITSVKGEFYERELVSDSEHISRWRDGFDDLIVHHFLNPKTFHGRFLAPRPPRNES
;
A
#
# COMPACT_ATOMS: atom_id res chain seq x y z
N MET A 1 15.15 26.41 -17.23
CA MET A 1 15.71 26.34 -15.85
C MET A 1 16.67 25.17 -15.80
N ASN A 2 17.88 25.30 -15.25
CA ASN A 2 18.88 24.23 -15.30
C ASN A 2 18.42 23.02 -14.47
N SER A 3 18.17 21.86 -15.10
CA SER A 3 17.62 20.65 -14.47
C SER A 3 18.45 20.22 -13.25
N LEU A 4 19.78 20.40 -13.32
CA LEU A 4 20.70 20.16 -12.23
C LEU A 4 20.33 20.92 -10.94
N ARG A 5 19.91 22.18 -11.05
CA ARG A 5 19.51 23.00 -9.90
C ARG A 5 18.21 22.50 -9.25
N LEU A 6 17.33 21.84 -10.02
CA LEU A 6 16.09 21.27 -9.48
C LEU A 6 16.39 20.02 -8.63
N TYR A 7 17.19 19.08 -9.16
CA TYR A 7 17.59 17.88 -8.42
C TYR A 7 18.36 18.23 -7.14
N GLN A 8 19.23 19.24 -7.19
CA GLN A 8 19.90 19.77 -6.00
C GLN A 8 18.91 20.27 -4.94
N LYS A 9 17.86 20.99 -5.33
CA LYS A 9 16.81 21.44 -4.40
C LYS A 9 16.04 20.28 -3.78
N ILE A 10 15.68 19.27 -4.58
CA ILE A 10 15.01 18.05 -4.09
C ILE A 10 15.91 17.32 -3.09
N LEU A 11 17.18 17.13 -3.43
CA LEU A 11 18.16 16.48 -2.56
C LEU A 11 18.35 17.23 -1.24
N LEU A 12 18.52 18.56 -1.29
CA LEU A 12 18.65 19.37 -0.08
C LEU A 12 17.40 19.33 0.81
N ALA A 13 16.21 19.41 0.20
CA ALA A 13 14.95 19.28 0.94
C ALA A 13 14.81 17.89 1.58
N TRP A 14 15.17 16.84 0.85
CA TRP A 14 15.16 15.47 1.37
C TRP A 14 16.14 15.30 2.53
N LEU A 15 17.39 15.73 2.38
CA LEU A 15 18.39 15.69 3.44
C LEU A 15 17.96 16.49 4.68
N ALA A 16 17.35 17.67 4.49
CA ALA A 16 16.82 18.47 5.59
C ALA A 16 15.70 17.72 6.35
N LEU A 17 14.79 17.04 5.65
CA LEU A 17 13.74 16.22 6.26
C LEU A 17 14.32 14.99 6.99
N LEU A 18 15.35 14.34 6.43
CA LEU A 18 16.04 13.23 7.09
C LEU A 18 16.75 13.69 8.36
N LEU A 19 17.44 14.84 8.32
CA LEU A 19 18.09 15.42 9.49
C LEU A 19 17.06 15.81 10.56
N PHE A 20 15.92 16.37 10.16
CA PHE A 20 14.82 16.64 11.08
C PHE A 20 14.25 15.37 11.71
N GLY A 21 14.05 14.31 10.91
CA GLY A 21 13.63 12.99 11.40
C GLY A 21 14.64 12.38 12.37
N ALA A 22 15.93 12.46 12.07
CA ALA A 22 17.00 11.99 12.96
C ALA A 22 17.06 12.81 14.26
N ALA A 23 16.96 14.13 14.17
CA ALA A 23 16.96 15.01 15.34
C ALA A 23 15.75 14.75 16.26
N THR A 24 14.57 14.47 15.70
CA THR A 24 13.37 14.12 16.47
C THR A 24 13.48 12.74 17.12
N LEU A 25 14.04 11.75 16.44
CA LEU A 25 14.34 10.44 17.05
C LEU A 25 15.37 10.56 18.19
N LEU A 26 16.40 11.39 18.03
CA LEU A 26 17.41 11.61 19.07
C LEU A 26 16.88 12.44 20.25
N GLY A 27 15.98 13.39 19.98
CA GLY A 27 15.50 14.37 20.96
C GLY A 27 14.22 13.98 21.71
N LEU A 28 13.42 13.05 21.19
CA LEU A 28 12.13 12.69 21.76
C LEU A 28 12.05 11.21 22.16
N PRO A 29 11.34 10.87 23.25
CA PRO A 29 11.03 9.49 23.60
C PRO A 29 10.22 8.80 22.49
N HIS A 30 10.72 7.68 21.98
CA HIS A 30 10.07 6.94 20.90
C HIS A 30 10.20 5.43 21.09
N ARG A 31 9.39 4.67 20.35
CA ARG A 31 9.46 3.22 20.28
C ARG A 31 10.61 2.81 19.36
N GLU A 32 11.16 1.61 19.59
CA GLU A 32 12.17 1.03 18.71
C GLU A 32 11.67 1.01 17.26
N THR A 33 12.49 1.55 16.36
CA THR A 33 12.20 1.63 14.94
C THR A 33 13.29 0.88 14.20
N THR A 34 12.91 -0.04 13.30
CA THR A 34 13.89 -0.84 12.56
C THR A 34 14.60 0.00 11.49
N ALA A 35 15.83 -0.38 11.15
CA ALA A 35 16.58 0.26 10.07
C ALA A 35 15.83 0.20 8.73
N ILE A 36 15.18 -0.93 8.42
CA ILE A 36 14.39 -1.12 7.19
C ILE A 36 13.23 -0.11 7.17
N SER A 37 12.48 0.04 8.26
CA SER A 37 11.39 1.02 8.36
C SER A 37 11.88 2.45 8.11
N LEU A 38 13.03 2.84 8.66
CA LEU A 38 13.62 4.16 8.44
C LEU A 38 14.01 4.37 6.96
N VAL A 39 14.58 3.35 6.31
CA VAL A 39 14.91 3.42 4.88
C VAL A 39 13.65 3.54 4.03
N VAL A 40 12.59 2.79 4.34
CA VAL A 40 11.29 2.93 3.65
C VAL A 40 10.73 4.34 3.81
N ILE A 41 10.72 4.90 5.03
CA ILE A 41 10.27 6.28 5.29
C ILE A 41 11.10 7.29 4.48
N ALA A 42 12.42 7.11 4.42
CA ALA A 42 13.32 7.96 3.66
C ALA A 42 13.01 7.91 2.15
N VAL A 43 12.82 6.71 1.58
CA VAL A 43 12.49 6.52 0.15
C VAL A 43 11.09 7.06 -0.17
N MET A 44 10.09 6.81 0.68
CA MET A 44 8.74 7.36 0.51
C MET A 44 8.76 8.90 0.54
N THR A 45 9.53 9.50 1.45
CA THR A 45 9.69 10.97 1.50
C THR A 45 10.33 11.50 0.23
N LEU A 46 11.35 10.83 -0.30
CA LEU A 46 11.98 11.19 -1.57
C LEU A 46 10.99 11.10 -2.74
N LEU A 47 10.22 10.00 -2.82
CA LEU A 47 9.16 9.82 -3.81
C LEU A 47 8.11 10.94 -3.74
N GLY A 48 7.69 11.32 -2.54
CA GLY A 48 6.78 12.44 -2.30
C GLY A 48 7.32 13.76 -2.86
N LEU A 49 8.59 14.07 -2.59
CA LEU A 49 9.25 15.28 -3.09
C LEU A 49 9.42 15.26 -4.63
N ILE A 50 9.77 14.11 -5.21
CA ILE A 50 9.88 13.97 -6.67
C ILE A 50 8.50 14.13 -7.31
N CYS A 51 7.46 13.46 -6.80
CA CYS A 51 6.10 13.58 -7.32
C CYS A 51 5.57 15.02 -7.21
N LEU A 52 5.87 15.71 -6.10
CA LEU A 52 5.54 17.13 -5.94
C LEU A 52 6.26 17.99 -6.99
N ALA A 53 7.55 17.73 -7.23
CA ALA A 53 8.30 18.42 -8.27
C ALA A 53 7.75 18.13 -9.68
N VAL A 54 7.32 16.90 -9.96
CA VAL A 54 6.64 16.53 -11.21
C VAL A 54 5.34 17.31 -11.34
N PHE A 55 4.47 17.32 -10.31
CA PHE A 55 3.24 18.10 -10.30
C PHE A 55 3.47 19.59 -10.61
N LEU A 56 4.47 20.21 -9.97
CA LEU A 56 4.79 21.62 -10.18
C LEU A 56 5.35 21.93 -11.58
N ARG A 57 5.93 20.93 -12.24
CA ARG A 57 6.59 21.06 -13.56
C ARG A 57 5.80 20.46 -14.71
N GLU A 58 4.72 19.76 -14.41
CA GLU A 58 3.89 19.09 -15.40
C GLU A 58 3.32 20.12 -16.39
N PRO A 59 3.73 20.06 -17.67
CA PRO A 59 3.27 21.02 -18.69
C PRO A 59 1.79 20.88 -18.98
N ASN A 60 1.22 19.67 -18.87
CA ASN A 60 -0.20 19.44 -19.11
C ASN A 60 -1.02 19.62 -17.82
N PRO A 61 -1.85 20.68 -17.70
CA PRO A 61 -2.64 20.91 -16.50
C PRO A 61 -3.64 19.79 -16.18
N LYS A 62 -4.06 18.99 -17.18
CA LYS A 62 -4.95 17.84 -16.97
C LYS A 62 -4.27 16.69 -16.22
N ASN A 63 -2.96 16.52 -16.41
CA ASN A 63 -2.17 15.44 -15.77
C ASN A 63 -1.69 15.82 -14.36
N LYS A 64 -1.68 17.12 -14.01
CA LYS A 64 -1.24 17.60 -12.69
C LYS A 64 -1.90 16.86 -11.52
N PRO A 65 -3.23 16.68 -11.46
CA PRO A 65 -3.88 15.99 -10.35
C PRO A 65 -3.38 14.56 -10.12
N VAL A 66 -2.97 13.82 -11.16
CA VAL A 66 -2.39 12.48 -11.02
C VAL A 66 -1.16 12.51 -10.12
N PHE A 67 -0.21 13.39 -10.43
CA PHE A 67 1.05 13.50 -9.69
C PHE A 67 0.85 14.14 -8.31
N LEU A 68 -0.15 15.01 -8.16
CA LEU A 68 -0.56 15.51 -6.85
C LEU A 68 -1.05 14.38 -5.95
N ASN A 69 -1.91 13.48 -6.45
CA ASN A 69 -2.41 12.37 -5.67
C ASN A 69 -1.29 11.40 -5.25
N PHE A 70 -0.33 11.11 -6.14
CA PHE A 70 0.86 10.33 -5.77
C PHE A 70 1.75 11.06 -4.75
N ALA A 71 1.95 12.36 -4.88
CA ALA A 71 2.70 13.14 -3.89
C ALA A 71 2.03 13.08 -2.52
N ILE A 72 0.70 13.26 -2.46
CA ILE A 72 -0.10 13.15 -1.23
C ILE A 72 0.04 11.74 -0.65
N PHE A 73 -0.11 10.69 -1.46
CA PHE A 73 0.07 9.31 -1.02
C PHE A 73 1.44 9.09 -0.37
N PHE A 74 2.53 9.45 -1.04
CA PHE A 74 3.88 9.22 -0.53
C PHE A 74 4.20 10.04 0.72
N ILE A 75 3.79 11.32 0.76
CA ILE A 75 4.01 12.21 1.92
C ILE A 75 3.19 11.74 3.11
N LEU A 76 1.89 11.45 2.93
CA LEU A 76 1.06 10.99 4.04
C LEU A 76 1.47 9.60 4.51
N SER A 77 1.93 8.72 3.62
CA SER A 77 2.45 7.40 4.00
C SER A 77 3.77 7.49 4.77
N SER A 78 4.66 8.44 4.44
CA SER A 78 5.88 8.65 5.21
C SER A 78 5.60 9.21 6.60
N ILE A 79 4.67 10.17 6.70
CA ILE A 79 4.21 10.71 7.99
C ILE A 79 3.53 9.61 8.82
N ALA A 80 2.60 8.85 8.21
CA ALA A 80 1.89 7.77 8.88
C ALA A 80 2.85 6.67 9.34
N SER A 81 3.92 6.38 8.61
CA SER A 81 4.92 5.40 9.04
C SER A 81 5.83 5.93 10.17
N PHE A 82 6.05 7.24 10.26
CA PHE A 82 6.98 7.85 11.21
C PHE A 82 6.31 8.24 12.55
N LEU A 83 5.14 8.86 12.50
CA LEU A 83 4.46 9.43 13.66
C LEU A 83 4.10 8.42 14.77
N PRO A 84 3.65 7.18 14.48
CA PRO A 84 3.27 6.20 15.51
C PRO A 84 4.41 5.83 16.46
N ALA A 85 5.67 6.00 16.07
CA ALA A 85 6.81 5.73 16.94
C ALA A 85 6.81 6.62 18.20
N PHE A 86 6.20 7.80 18.12
CA PHE A 86 6.16 8.79 19.21
C PHE A 86 4.86 8.73 20.02
N ILE A 87 3.79 8.14 19.48
CA ILE A 87 2.49 8.09 20.15
C ILE A 87 2.47 7.03 21.26
N GLY A 88 2.04 7.43 22.46
CA GLY A 88 2.14 6.68 23.70
C GLY A 88 3.53 6.70 24.35
N LYS A 89 4.47 7.52 23.84
CA LYS A 89 5.82 7.69 24.41
C LYS A 89 6.19 9.16 24.62
N ALA A 90 6.17 9.95 23.55
CA ALA A 90 6.34 11.41 23.62
C ALA A 90 4.99 12.15 23.60
N PHE A 91 4.00 11.61 22.87
CA PHE A 91 2.68 12.20 22.73
C PHE A 91 1.61 11.27 23.31
N TRP A 92 0.58 11.81 23.97
CA TRP A 92 -0.54 11.04 24.54
C TRP A 92 -0.11 9.88 25.45
N VAL A 93 0.81 10.14 26.37
CA VAL A 93 1.43 9.12 27.25
C VAL A 93 0.43 8.52 28.24
N GLU A 94 -0.56 9.29 28.67
CA GLU A 94 -1.55 8.88 29.67
C GLU A 94 -2.58 7.88 29.13
N GLU A 95 -2.68 7.74 27.80
CA GLU A 95 -3.68 6.91 27.14
C GLU A 95 -3.17 5.48 26.89
N ARG A 96 -3.67 4.52 27.68
CA ARG A 96 -3.24 3.10 27.67
C ARG A 96 -3.19 2.47 26.27
N PHE A 97 -4.10 2.86 25.38
CA PHE A 97 -4.23 2.28 24.03
C PHE A 97 -3.74 3.21 22.91
N ALA A 98 -3.16 4.37 23.23
CA ALA A 98 -2.79 5.39 22.23
C ALA A 98 -1.94 4.83 21.09
N GLY A 99 -0.93 4.02 21.41
CA GLY A 99 -0.06 3.47 20.37
C GLY A 99 -0.70 2.38 19.52
N LEU A 100 -1.72 1.68 20.03
CA LEU A 100 -2.51 0.76 19.20
C LEU A 100 -3.36 1.54 18.21
N PHE A 101 -4.08 2.54 18.69
CA PHE A 101 -4.91 3.39 17.83
C PHE A 101 -4.06 4.12 16.78
N ALA A 102 -2.91 4.65 17.18
CA ALA A 102 -1.94 5.24 16.27
C ALA A 102 -1.56 4.26 15.17
N TYR A 103 -1.20 3.03 15.53
CA TYR A 103 -0.83 1.98 14.56
C TYR A 103 -1.97 1.62 13.62
N GLN A 104 -3.20 1.49 14.13
CA GLN A 104 -4.39 1.20 13.35
C GLN A 104 -4.64 2.28 12.29
N TYR A 105 -4.71 3.54 12.70
CA TYR A 105 -4.98 4.64 11.77
C TYR A 105 -3.83 4.88 10.81
N SER A 106 -2.59 4.81 11.28
CA SER A 106 -1.42 4.94 10.41
C SER A 106 -1.34 3.85 9.36
N THR A 107 -1.72 2.62 9.73
CA THR A 107 -1.73 1.48 8.81
C THR A 107 -2.80 1.66 7.75
N THR A 108 -4.03 2.09 8.10
CA THR A 108 -5.10 2.28 7.10
C THR A 108 -4.84 3.44 6.12
N THR A 109 -4.04 4.44 6.52
CA THR A 109 -3.75 5.64 5.72
C THR A 109 -3.22 5.34 4.30
N PRO A 110 -2.11 4.59 4.11
CA PRO A 110 -1.62 4.24 2.78
C PRO A 110 -2.65 3.46 1.95
N TYR A 111 -3.45 2.60 2.58
CA TYR A 111 -4.48 1.81 1.89
C TYR A 111 -5.74 2.60 1.54
N PHE A 112 -5.85 3.87 1.95
CA PHE A 112 -6.82 4.80 1.37
C PHE A 112 -6.20 5.58 0.20
N PHE A 113 -5.04 6.21 0.43
CA PHE A 113 -4.46 7.14 -0.53
C PHE A 113 -3.83 6.48 -1.76
N LEU A 114 -3.32 5.25 -1.66
CA LEU A 114 -2.80 4.51 -2.81
C LEU A 114 -3.90 4.15 -3.82
N PRO A 115 -4.99 3.45 -3.43
CA PRO A 115 -6.10 3.22 -4.35
C PRO A 115 -6.65 4.53 -4.89
N PHE A 116 -6.73 5.58 -4.07
CA PHE A 116 -7.18 6.89 -4.55
C PHE A 116 -6.29 7.42 -5.69
N ALA A 117 -4.97 7.39 -5.54
CA ALA A 117 -4.05 7.84 -6.58
C ALA A 117 -4.12 6.98 -7.86
N LEU A 118 -4.15 5.65 -7.70
CA LEU A 118 -4.20 4.71 -8.82
C LEU A 118 -5.52 4.81 -9.58
N ILE A 119 -6.65 4.74 -8.89
CA ILE A 119 -7.98 4.79 -9.49
C ILE A 119 -8.23 6.14 -10.13
N TYR A 120 -7.77 7.24 -9.52
CA TYR A 120 -7.84 8.55 -10.15
C TYR A 120 -7.11 8.55 -11.50
N LEU A 121 -5.89 8.00 -11.57
CA LEU A 121 -5.15 7.88 -12.83
C LEU A 121 -5.91 7.01 -13.85
N VAL A 122 -6.52 5.90 -13.43
CA VAL A 122 -7.33 5.07 -14.33
C VAL A 122 -8.53 5.86 -14.87
N PHE A 123 -9.26 6.58 -14.02
CA PHE A 123 -10.36 7.44 -14.46
C PHE A 123 -9.91 8.62 -15.32
N ASP A 124 -8.72 9.16 -15.07
CA ASP A 124 -8.12 10.19 -15.91
C ASP A 124 -7.90 9.66 -17.34
N SER A 125 -7.43 8.42 -17.47
CA SER A 125 -7.24 7.73 -18.75
C SER A 125 -8.56 7.35 -19.43
N LEU A 126 -9.52 6.75 -18.70
CA LEU A 126 -10.81 6.32 -19.23
C LEU A 126 -11.71 7.49 -19.63
N PHE A 127 -11.66 8.58 -18.87
CA PHE A 127 -12.57 9.72 -19.03
C PHE A 127 -11.82 11.01 -19.33
N ASN A 128 -10.88 10.98 -20.28
CA ASN A 128 -10.05 12.13 -20.65
C ASN A 128 -10.86 13.44 -20.90
N GLY A 129 -12.06 13.32 -21.49
CA GLY A 129 -12.96 14.45 -21.74
C GLY A 129 -13.74 14.99 -20.52
N SER A 130 -13.73 14.28 -19.39
CA SER A 130 -14.45 14.68 -18.18
C SER A 130 -13.69 15.72 -17.36
N SER A 131 -14.44 16.58 -16.65
CA SER A 131 -13.84 17.56 -15.74
C SER A 131 -13.11 16.88 -14.57
N ILE A 132 -12.07 17.55 -14.07
CA ILE A 132 -11.26 17.10 -12.92
C ILE A 132 -12.17 16.80 -11.71
N ALA A 133 -13.16 17.65 -11.44
CA ALA A 133 -14.10 17.46 -10.34
C ALA A 133 -14.91 16.16 -10.47
N LYS A 134 -15.37 15.80 -11.67
CA LYS A 134 -16.09 14.53 -11.90
C LYS A 134 -15.19 13.33 -11.64
N LYS A 135 -13.93 13.38 -12.08
CA LYS A 135 -12.94 12.31 -11.85
C LYS A 135 -12.65 12.13 -10.36
N TYR A 136 -12.46 13.22 -9.61
CA TYR A 136 -12.31 13.17 -8.15
C TYR A 136 -13.55 12.62 -7.45
N LEU A 137 -14.75 13.05 -7.86
CA LEU A 137 -16.00 12.54 -7.29
C LEU A 137 -16.15 11.04 -7.52
N MET A 138 -15.91 10.55 -8.75
CA MET A 138 -15.97 9.12 -9.06
C MET A 138 -14.94 8.33 -8.25
N THR A 139 -13.71 8.84 -8.15
CA THR A 139 -12.64 8.20 -7.36
C THR A 139 -13.03 8.14 -5.89
N PHE A 140 -13.54 9.24 -5.32
CA PHE A 140 -13.95 9.32 -3.93
C PHE A 140 -15.13 8.40 -3.63
N LEU A 141 -16.17 8.37 -4.47
CA LEU A 141 -17.31 7.48 -4.27
C LEU A 141 -16.89 6.00 -4.29
N LEU A 142 -16.01 5.62 -5.22
CA LEU A 142 -15.54 4.25 -5.31
C LEU A 142 -14.60 3.88 -4.16
N VAL A 143 -13.49 4.63 -4.01
CA VAL A 143 -12.47 4.33 -2.99
C VAL A 143 -13.01 4.56 -1.59
N GLY A 144 -13.71 5.67 -1.37
CA GLY A 144 -14.33 5.99 -0.08
C GLY A 144 -15.44 5.00 0.27
N GLY A 145 -16.26 4.57 -0.69
CA GLY A 145 -17.28 3.55 -0.47
C GLY A 145 -16.69 2.20 -0.06
N VAL A 146 -15.70 1.71 -0.81
CA VAL A 146 -15.03 0.43 -0.50
C VAL A 146 -14.24 0.52 0.81
N PHE A 147 -13.51 1.63 1.02
CA PHE A 147 -12.76 1.86 2.25
C PHE A 147 -13.69 1.91 3.48
N ALA A 148 -14.79 2.65 3.40
CA ALA A 148 -15.78 2.71 4.48
C ALA A 148 -16.40 1.34 4.72
N TYR A 149 -16.75 0.58 3.68
CA TYR A 149 -17.30 -0.76 3.85
C TYR A 149 -16.41 -1.66 4.71
N TYR A 150 -15.12 -1.75 4.38
CA TYR A 150 -14.18 -2.61 5.11
C TYR A 150 -13.66 -2.03 6.43
N ASN A 151 -13.47 -0.71 6.51
CA ASN A 151 -12.83 -0.07 7.68
C ASN A 151 -13.83 0.63 8.62
N HIS A 152 -15.13 0.74 8.32
CA HIS A 152 -16.06 1.42 9.22
C HIS A 152 -16.04 0.91 10.68
N PRO A 153 -15.90 -0.41 10.98
CA PRO A 153 -15.97 -0.88 12.37
C PRO A 153 -14.82 -0.31 13.20
N ILE A 154 -13.64 -0.22 12.60
CA ILE A 154 -12.40 0.35 13.15
C ILE A 154 -12.57 1.84 13.52
N TYR A 155 -13.29 2.61 12.71
CA TYR A 155 -13.50 4.04 12.94
C TYR A 155 -14.72 4.33 13.83
N GLN A 156 -15.72 3.46 13.83
CA GLN A 156 -16.90 3.58 14.70
C GLN A 156 -16.56 3.20 16.15
N GLU A 157 -15.77 2.15 16.34
CA GLU A 157 -15.30 1.71 17.64
C GLU A 157 -13.78 1.54 17.61
N PRO A 158 -12.98 2.47 18.18
CA PRO A 158 -11.52 2.37 18.15
C PRO A 158 -10.97 1.09 18.80
N LYS A 159 -11.76 0.46 19.68
CA LYS A 159 -11.43 -0.80 20.35
C LYS A 159 -11.95 -2.05 19.60
N TYR A 160 -12.49 -1.90 18.40
CA TYR A 160 -13.08 -2.99 17.59
C TYR A 160 -12.17 -4.21 17.47
N LEU A 161 -10.86 -4.02 17.31
CA LEU A 161 -9.91 -5.14 17.23
C LEU A 161 -9.93 -6.04 18.48
N TYR A 162 -10.31 -5.51 19.65
CA TYR A 162 -10.43 -6.28 20.90
C TYR A 162 -11.78 -6.98 21.09
N SER A 163 -12.77 -6.67 20.26
CA SER A 163 -14.14 -7.21 20.31
C SER A 163 -14.43 -8.20 19.18
N THR A 164 -13.46 -8.49 18.30
CA THR A 164 -13.62 -9.50 17.26
C THR A 164 -13.67 -10.92 17.83
N GLN A 165 -14.40 -11.82 17.15
CA GLN A 165 -14.54 -13.24 17.48
C GLN A 165 -13.23 -13.90 17.92
N ASP A 166 -12.18 -13.84 17.10
CA ASP A 166 -10.88 -14.47 17.39
C ASP A 166 -10.30 -14.04 18.74
N ILE A 167 -10.47 -12.77 19.12
CA ILE A 167 -9.96 -12.23 20.38
C ILE A 167 -10.88 -12.55 21.55
N VAL A 168 -12.20 -12.61 21.33
CA VAL A 168 -13.15 -13.04 22.36
C VAL A 168 -12.91 -14.50 22.73
N ASP A 169 -12.85 -15.38 21.72
CA ASP A 169 -12.57 -16.80 21.92
C ASP A 169 -11.19 -17.00 22.57
N PHE A 170 -10.16 -16.27 22.11
CA PHE A 170 -8.83 -16.29 22.71
C PHE A 170 -8.85 -15.96 24.21
N LYS A 171 -9.58 -14.92 24.62
CA LYS A 171 -9.67 -14.52 26.03
C LYS A 171 -10.37 -15.58 26.88
N LEU A 172 -11.41 -16.21 26.36
CA LEU A 172 -12.13 -17.29 27.05
C LEU A 172 -11.24 -18.52 27.24
N VAL A 173 -10.58 -18.96 26.17
CA VAL A 173 -9.63 -20.10 26.21
C VAL A 173 -8.47 -19.80 27.16
N ALA A 174 -7.87 -18.60 27.10
CA ALA A 174 -6.78 -18.19 27.98
C ALA A 174 -7.19 -18.23 29.46
N THR A 175 -8.38 -17.70 29.78
CA THR A 175 -8.91 -17.69 31.15
C THR A 175 -9.14 -19.11 31.65
N SER A 176 -9.71 -19.97 30.81
CA SER A 176 -9.95 -21.38 31.16
C SER A 176 -8.67 -22.16 31.40
N VAL A 177 -7.63 -21.95 30.58
CA VAL A 177 -6.32 -22.58 30.77
C VAL A 177 -5.73 -22.18 32.12
N ASP A 178 -5.75 -20.88 32.44
CA ASP A 178 -5.24 -20.37 33.72
C ASP A 178 -5.99 -20.93 34.93
N GLU A 179 -7.32 -21.06 34.83
CA GLU A 179 -8.15 -21.63 35.90
C GLU A 179 -7.93 -23.13 36.10
N LEU A 180 -7.88 -23.89 35.01
CA LEU A 180 -7.63 -25.33 35.07
C LEU A 180 -6.22 -25.62 35.60
N LYS A 181 -5.21 -24.89 35.12
CA LYS A 181 -3.83 -25.02 35.59
C LYS A 181 -3.70 -24.71 37.09
N LYS A 182 -4.46 -23.73 37.61
CA LYS A 182 -4.53 -23.44 39.05
C LYS A 182 -5.19 -24.58 39.84
N LYS A 183 -6.15 -25.29 39.26
CA LYS A 183 -6.89 -26.39 39.91
C LYS A 183 -6.13 -27.73 39.87
N SER A 184 -5.57 -28.10 38.71
CA SER A 184 -4.94 -29.40 38.48
C SER A 184 -3.42 -29.40 38.71
N GLY A 185 -2.77 -28.24 38.63
CA GLY A 185 -1.31 -28.11 38.69
C GLY A 185 -0.57 -28.58 37.43
N SER A 186 -1.28 -29.03 36.40
CA SER A 186 -0.74 -29.47 35.11
C SER A 186 -1.28 -28.65 33.95
N GLU A 187 -0.61 -28.69 32.80
CA GLU A 187 -1.16 -28.11 31.56
C GLU A 187 -2.44 -28.87 31.15
N PRO A 188 -3.58 -28.18 30.98
CA PRO A 188 -4.83 -28.82 30.59
C PRO A 188 -4.81 -29.23 29.11
N THR A 189 -5.49 -30.33 28.81
CA THR A 189 -5.66 -30.80 27.43
C THR A 189 -6.74 -29.99 26.69
N PRO A 190 -6.71 -29.93 25.34
CA PRO A 190 -7.74 -29.24 24.56
C PRO A 190 -9.17 -29.71 24.88
N LYS A 191 -9.34 -31.01 25.15
CA LYS A 191 -10.63 -31.61 25.53
C LYS A 191 -11.12 -31.17 26.90
N GLU A 192 -10.23 -31.06 27.88
CA GLU A 192 -10.58 -30.56 29.21
C GLU A 192 -10.98 -29.09 29.16
N ILE A 193 -10.31 -28.30 28.32
CA ILE A 193 -10.64 -26.89 28.12
C ILE A 193 -12.01 -26.76 27.47
N ALA A 194 -12.23 -27.44 26.32
CA ALA A 194 -13.51 -27.43 25.61
C ALA A 194 -14.67 -27.83 26.54
N ALA A 195 -14.51 -28.90 27.32
CA ALA A 195 -15.55 -29.34 28.26
C ALA A 195 -15.90 -28.33 29.39
N THR A 196 -15.13 -27.25 29.55
CA THR A 196 -15.32 -26.25 30.62
C THR A 196 -15.70 -24.85 30.12
N ILE A 197 -15.66 -24.62 28.81
CA ILE A 197 -16.04 -23.36 28.21
C ILE A 197 -17.25 -23.56 27.31
N GLU A 198 -17.92 -22.46 26.99
CA GLU A 198 -18.97 -22.47 25.96
C GLU A 198 -18.58 -21.39 24.94
N LEU A 199 -18.08 -21.83 23.79
CA LEU A 199 -17.71 -20.93 22.71
C LEU A 199 -18.92 -20.55 21.86
N ASN A 200 -18.90 -19.32 21.38
CA ASN A 200 -20.01 -18.76 20.64
C ASN A 200 -19.91 -19.09 19.14
N ALA A 201 -21.04 -19.38 18.53
CA ALA A 201 -21.19 -19.37 17.08
C ALA A 201 -21.40 -17.93 16.59
N TRP A 202 -20.71 -17.55 15.52
CA TRP A 202 -20.72 -16.18 14.99
C TRP A 202 -21.18 -16.15 13.54
N GLU A 203 -22.02 -15.17 13.21
CA GLU A 203 -22.44 -14.87 11.84
C GLU A 203 -22.35 -13.36 11.62
N SER A 204 -21.59 -12.93 10.59
CA SER A 204 -21.38 -11.51 10.26
C SER A 204 -20.96 -10.64 11.45
N GLY A 205 -20.13 -11.18 12.35
CA GLY A 205 -19.64 -10.46 13.54
C GLY A 205 -20.66 -10.35 14.68
N ARG A 206 -21.79 -11.07 14.62
CA ARG A 206 -22.76 -11.19 15.70
C ARG A 206 -22.81 -12.61 16.23
N GLN A 207 -22.96 -12.75 17.54
CA GLN A 207 -23.21 -14.02 18.17
C GLN A 207 -24.62 -14.51 17.80
N VAL A 208 -24.70 -15.73 17.26
CA VAL A 208 -25.95 -16.36 16.81
C VAL A 208 -26.31 -17.61 17.61
N GLY A 209 -25.39 -18.12 18.43
CA GLY A 209 -25.59 -19.28 19.26
C GLY A 209 -24.29 -19.75 19.88
N THR A 210 -24.22 -21.04 20.22
CA THR A 210 -23.05 -21.70 20.79
C THR A 210 -22.56 -22.79 19.84
N LEU A 211 -21.27 -23.10 19.89
CA LEU A 211 -20.66 -24.11 19.03
C LEU A 211 -21.08 -25.52 19.49
N PHE A 212 -21.18 -26.44 18.53
CA PHE A 212 -21.29 -27.86 18.85
C PHE A 212 -19.96 -28.38 19.43
N GLU A 213 -20.02 -29.41 20.28
CA GLU A 213 -18.85 -29.94 21.01
C GLU A 213 -17.63 -30.22 20.10
N ASP A 214 -17.85 -30.85 18.93
CA ASP A 214 -16.77 -31.16 17.98
C ASP A 214 -16.11 -29.90 17.41
N GLU A 215 -16.91 -28.86 17.12
CA GLU A 215 -16.45 -27.61 16.55
C GLU A 215 -15.78 -26.73 17.62
N GLU A 216 -16.25 -26.81 18.85
CA GLU A 216 -15.63 -26.17 20.00
C GLU A 216 -14.25 -26.75 20.28
N LEU A 217 -14.11 -28.08 20.29
CA LEU A 217 -12.81 -28.74 20.43
C LEU A 217 -11.86 -28.30 19.32
N ARG A 218 -12.31 -28.32 18.06
CA ARG A 218 -11.54 -27.86 16.90
C ARG A 218 -11.08 -26.42 17.08
N ARG A 219 -11.97 -25.55 17.55
CA ARG A 219 -11.70 -24.12 17.77
C ARG A 219 -10.71 -23.89 18.91
N VAL A 220 -10.80 -24.65 19.99
CA VAL A 220 -9.83 -24.62 21.09
C VAL A 220 -8.45 -25.03 20.58
N GLU A 221 -8.36 -26.12 19.81
CA GLU A 221 -7.10 -26.59 19.20
C GLU A 221 -6.47 -25.53 18.28
N GLU A 222 -7.28 -24.78 17.52
CA GLU A 222 -6.80 -23.67 16.70
C GLU A 222 -6.25 -22.49 17.52
N ILE A 223 -6.86 -22.19 18.68
CA ILE A 223 -6.52 -21.02 19.51
C ILE A 223 -5.31 -21.28 20.42
N LEU A 224 -5.18 -22.50 20.93
CA LEU A 224 -4.13 -22.86 21.90
C LEU A 224 -2.71 -22.41 21.50
N PRO A 225 -2.25 -22.58 20.24
CA PRO A 225 -0.93 -22.10 19.82
C PRO A 225 -0.71 -20.58 19.98
N TYR A 226 -1.79 -19.79 19.97
CA TYR A 226 -1.75 -18.34 20.11
C TYR A 226 -1.60 -17.88 21.57
N LEU A 227 -1.81 -18.76 22.56
CA LEU A 227 -1.57 -18.46 23.98
C LEU A 227 -0.07 -18.31 24.32
N ALA A 228 0.82 -18.82 23.46
CA ALA A 228 2.25 -18.75 23.67
C ALA A 228 2.79 -17.34 23.43
N GLY A 229 3.26 -16.68 24.50
CA GLY A 229 3.96 -15.40 24.45
C GLY A 229 3.16 -14.30 23.72
N SER A 230 3.70 -13.81 22.61
CA SER A 230 3.12 -12.71 21.82
C SER A 230 2.32 -13.18 20.60
N ASN A 231 2.02 -14.48 20.48
CA ASN A 231 1.35 -15.02 19.30
C ASN A 231 -0.10 -14.52 19.14
N PHE A 232 -0.74 -13.98 20.18
CA PHE A 232 -2.07 -13.36 20.06
C PHE A 232 -2.11 -12.13 19.13
N ILE A 233 -0.95 -11.49 18.87
CA ILE A 233 -0.84 -10.28 18.04
C ILE A 233 -1.41 -10.51 16.62
N PRO A 234 -1.03 -11.58 15.90
CA PRO A 234 -1.68 -12.01 14.67
C PRO A 234 -3.21 -12.02 14.69
N LEU A 235 -3.83 -12.55 15.75
CA LEU A 235 -5.29 -12.58 15.88
C LEU A 235 -5.86 -11.16 16.00
N LEU A 236 -5.19 -10.29 16.75
CA LEU A 236 -5.65 -8.93 17.03
C LEU A 236 -5.73 -8.07 15.76
N PHE A 237 -4.73 -8.15 14.89
CA PHE A 237 -4.66 -7.30 13.69
C PHE A 237 -5.19 -7.96 12.42
N ARG A 238 -5.58 -9.23 12.47
CA ARG A 238 -6.15 -9.97 11.34
C ARG A 238 -7.28 -9.19 10.62
N PRO A 239 -8.28 -8.59 11.29
CA PRO A 239 -9.34 -7.83 10.61
C PRO A 239 -8.82 -6.61 9.83
N LEU A 240 -7.85 -5.90 10.41
CA LEU A 240 -7.20 -4.74 9.77
C LEU A 240 -6.48 -5.18 8.49
N TYR A 241 -5.74 -6.28 8.54
CA TYR A 241 -4.96 -6.75 7.39
C TYR A 241 -5.83 -7.36 6.29
N PHE A 242 -6.95 -8.03 6.63
CA PHE A 242 -7.94 -8.40 5.63
C PHE A 242 -8.48 -7.18 4.88
N SER A 243 -8.81 -6.11 5.62
CA SER A 243 -9.26 -4.86 5.01
C SER A 243 -8.22 -4.28 4.06
N ASN A 244 -6.94 -4.29 4.45
CA ASN A 244 -5.83 -3.85 3.60
C ASN A 244 -5.65 -4.72 2.36
N ILE A 245 -5.80 -6.06 2.47
CA ILE A 245 -5.76 -6.97 1.32
C ILE A 245 -6.83 -6.57 0.30
N TYR A 246 -8.08 -6.35 0.73
CA TYR A 246 -9.15 -5.97 -0.19
C TYR A 246 -8.88 -4.63 -0.90
N MET A 247 -8.32 -3.64 -0.20
CA MET A 247 -7.92 -2.38 -0.81
C MET A 247 -6.81 -2.56 -1.86
N ASN A 248 -5.83 -3.44 -1.63
CA ASN A 248 -4.80 -3.75 -2.63
C ASN A 248 -5.34 -4.55 -3.80
N VAL A 249 -6.27 -5.49 -3.57
CA VAL A 249 -6.94 -6.22 -4.66
C VAL A 249 -7.68 -5.24 -5.57
N LEU A 250 -8.35 -4.24 -4.99
CA LEU A 250 -8.97 -3.16 -5.75
C LEU A 250 -7.93 -2.42 -6.61
N CYS A 251 -6.77 -2.07 -6.07
CA CYS A 251 -5.68 -1.48 -6.84
C CYS A 251 -5.26 -2.37 -8.03
N VAL A 252 -5.02 -3.66 -7.78
CA VAL A 252 -4.59 -4.62 -8.80
C VAL A 252 -5.62 -4.72 -9.93
N VAL A 253 -6.91 -4.83 -9.61
CA VAL A 253 -8.00 -4.86 -10.61
C VAL A 253 -7.97 -3.61 -11.48
N PHE A 254 -7.79 -2.42 -10.88
CA PHE A 254 -7.75 -1.18 -11.63
C PHE A 254 -6.47 -1.01 -12.46
N VAL A 255 -5.33 -1.49 -11.99
CA VAL A 255 -4.10 -1.55 -12.78
C VAL A 255 -4.30 -2.43 -14.03
N PHE A 256 -4.93 -3.59 -13.89
CA PHE A 256 -5.28 -4.43 -15.04
C PHE A 256 -6.30 -3.76 -15.97
N LEU A 257 -7.31 -3.07 -15.42
CA LEU A 257 -8.28 -2.30 -16.21
C LEU A 257 -7.57 -1.22 -17.04
N PHE A 258 -6.61 -0.51 -16.45
CA PHE A 258 -5.80 0.46 -17.17
C PHE A 258 -5.06 -0.20 -18.33
N PHE A 259 -4.30 -1.27 -18.09
CA PHE A 259 -3.54 -1.93 -19.15
C PHE A 259 -4.44 -2.54 -20.24
N GLY A 260 -5.59 -3.09 -19.87
CA GLY A 260 -6.58 -3.58 -20.83
C GLY A 260 -7.16 -2.46 -21.70
N TYR A 261 -7.46 -1.30 -21.10
CA TYR A 261 -7.92 -0.12 -21.83
C TYR A 261 -6.83 0.46 -22.74
N GLN A 262 -5.59 0.53 -22.23
CA GLN A 262 -4.43 0.95 -23.00
C GLN A 262 -4.23 0.06 -24.23
N TYR A 263 -4.24 -1.25 -24.03
CA TYR A 263 -4.07 -2.24 -25.10
C TYR A 263 -5.14 -2.11 -26.19
N LYS A 264 -6.40 -1.89 -25.80
CA LYS A 264 -7.52 -1.84 -26.74
C LYS A 264 -7.61 -0.52 -27.50
N ASN A 265 -7.43 0.62 -26.82
CA ASN A 265 -7.78 1.93 -27.38
C ASN A 265 -6.57 2.81 -27.68
N ASP A 266 -5.38 2.42 -27.23
CA ASP A 266 -4.13 3.16 -27.39
C ASP A 266 -4.26 4.68 -27.11
N PRO A 267 -4.88 5.09 -25.99
CA PRO A 267 -5.10 6.49 -25.71
C PRO A 267 -3.74 7.19 -25.51
N PRO A 268 -3.62 8.47 -25.91
CA PRO A 268 -2.42 9.26 -25.62
C PRO A 268 -2.17 9.29 -24.11
N GLN A 269 -0.94 8.99 -23.70
CA GLN A 269 -0.50 9.02 -22.29
C GLN A 269 0.81 9.78 -22.15
N GLY A 270 0.95 10.46 -21.01
CA GLY A 270 2.21 11.08 -20.64
C GLY A 270 3.32 10.04 -20.54
N ALA A 271 4.53 10.41 -20.96
CA ALA A 271 5.69 9.53 -20.89
C ALA A 271 5.88 8.93 -19.49
N TYR A 272 6.27 7.66 -19.42
CA TYR A 272 6.56 6.88 -18.19
C TYR A 272 5.38 6.49 -17.30
N ILE A 273 4.14 6.96 -17.56
CA ILE A 273 2.97 6.63 -16.73
C ILE A 273 2.73 5.11 -16.66
N GLU A 274 2.86 4.41 -17.79
CA GLU A 274 2.63 2.96 -17.84
C GLU A 274 3.67 2.18 -17.04
N LYS A 275 4.94 2.60 -17.08
CA LYS A 275 6.02 1.96 -16.32
C LYS A 275 5.85 2.18 -14.82
N ILE A 276 5.44 3.38 -14.43
CA ILE A 276 5.09 3.70 -13.04
C ILE A 276 3.92 2.82 -12.59
N LEU A 277 2.85 2.72 -13.38
CA LEU A 277 1.69 1.90 -13.02
C LEU A 277 2.03 0.41 -12.98
N PHE A 278 2.88 -0.06 -13.89
CA PHE A 278 3.36 -1.43 -13.89
C PHE A 278 4.09 -1.77 -12.60
N LEU A 279 4.90 -0.86 -12.05
CA LEU A 279 5.59 -1.06 -10.77
C LEU A 279 4.66 -1.04 -9.54
N PHE A 280 3.45 -0.48 -9.65
CA PHE A 280 2.46 -0.62 -8.60
C PHE A 280 1.80 -2.01 -8.56
N LEU A 281 1.87 -2.79 -9.64
CA LEU A 281 1.38 -4.17 -9.65
C LEU A 281 2.16 -5.11 -8.72
N PRO A 282 3.51 -5.23 -8.83
CA PRO A 282 4.29 -6.02 -7.87
C PRO A 282 4.23 -5.38 -6.47
N TYR A 283 4.14 -4.06 -6.34
CA TYR A 283 3.96 -3.41 -5.04
C TYR A 283 2.70 -3.91 -4.31
N CYS A 284 1.53 -3.78 -4.94
CA CYS A 284 0.27 -4.20 -4.33
C CYS A 284 0.22 -5.71 -4.09
N SER A 285 0.80 -6.50 -5.02
CA SER A 285 0.89 -7.96 -4.88
C SER A 285 1.76 -8.38 -3.69
N LEU A 286 2.90 -7.70 -3.46
CA LEU A 286 3.77 -7.96 -2.31
C LEU A 286 3.07 -7.57 -1.00
N GLU A 287 2.37 -6.44 -0.96
CA GLU A 287 1.58 -6.05 0.21
C GLU A 287 0.48 -7.07 0.52
N ILE A 288 -0.24 -7.58 -0.48
CA ILE A 288 -1.21 -8.67 -0.30
C ILE A 288 -0.53 -9.90 0.30
N LEU A 289 0.63 -10.29 -0.25
CA LEU A 289 1.38 -11.44 0.21
C LEU A 289 1.85 -11.27 1.67
N HIS A 290 2.29 -10.07 2.07
CA HIS A 290 2.70 -9.77 3.43
C HIS A 290 1.54 -9.88 4.42
N HIS A 291 0.41 -9.24 4.12
CA HIS A 291 -0.77 -9.30 4.98
C HIS A 291 -1.34 -10.71 5.06
N TYR A 292 -1.36 -11.43 3.93
CA TYR A 292 -1.81 -12.81 3.92
C TYR A 292 -0.87 -13.72 4.72
N GLY A 293 0.44 -13.54 4.56
CA GLY A 293 1.47 -14.22 5.36
C GLY A 293 1.25 -14.01 6.85
N TYR A 294 1.05 -12.75 7.28
CA TYR A 294 0.75 -12.42 8.68
C TYR A 294 -0.46 -13.17 9.23
N ILE A 295 -1.57 -13.16 8.47
CA ILE A 295 -2.83 -13.75 8.91
C ILE A 295 -2.68 -15.27 9.10
N LYS A 296 -1.79 -15.91 8.33
CA LYS A 296 -1.53 -17.34 8.36
C LYS A 296 -0.41 -17.75 9.33
N SER A 297 0.41 -16.81 9.81
CA SER A 297 1.45 -17.11 10.78
C SER A 297 0.86 -17.29 12.19
N VAL A 298 1.16 -18.43 12.81
CA VAL A 298 0.89 -18.69 14.23
C VAL A 298 2.04 -18.16 15.08
N GLU A 299 3.28 -18.47 14.68
CA GLU A 299 4.48 -17.96 15.33
C GLU A 299 4.83 -16.56 14.83
N PHE A 300 4.89 -15.61 15.76
CA PHE A 300 5.24 -14.24 15.43
C PHE A 300 6.69 -14.09 14.94
N SER A 301 7.62 -14.94 15.40
CA SER A 301 9.01 -14.97 14.95
C SER A 301 9.14 -15.34 13.47
N THR A 302 8.50 -16.42 13.02
CA THR A 302 8.50 -16.84 11.61
C THR A 302 7.92 -15.77 10.70
N PHE A 303 6.90 -15.05 11.18
CA PHE A 303 6.37 -13.90 10.47
C PHE A 303 7.40 -12.78 10.28
N LEU A 304 8.14 -12.42 11.34
CA LEU A 304 9.16 -11.36 11.26
C LEU A 304 10.27 -11.69 10.25
N ASP A 305 10.66 -12.95 10.13
CA ASP A 305 11.63 -13.41 9.13
C ASP A 305 11.09 -13.26 7.70
N PHE A 306 9.85 -13.70 7.47
CA PHE A 306 9.18 -13.55 6.17
C PHE A 306 9.02 -12.07 5.78
N MET A 307 8.64 -11.23 6.74
CA MET A 307 8.51 -9.77 6.55
C MET A 307 9.83 -9.09 6.23
N SER A 308 10.95 -9.62 6.74
CA SER A 308 12.26 -9.05 6.45
C SER A 308 12.63 -9.24 4.97
N ILE A 309 12.39 -10.43 4.40
CA ILE A 309 12.60 -10.71 2.97
C ILE A 309 11.62 -9.88 2.12
N GLY A 310 10.35 -9.93 2.48
CA GLY A 310 9.30 -9.19 1.79
C GLY A 310 9.51 -7.67 1.80
N GLY A 311 9.98 -7.14 2.93
CA GLY A 311 10.36 -5.74 3.10
C GLY A 311 11.48 -5.31 2.16
N LEU A 312 12.49 -6.17 1.92
CA LEU A 312 13.56 -5.89 0.96
C LEU A 312 13.05 -5.85 -0.49
N LEU A 313 12.16 -6.76 -0.87
CA LEU A 313 11.54 -6.76 -2.21
C LEU A 313 10.67 -5.51 -2.43
N SER A 314 9.92 -5.12 -1.42
CA SER A 314 9.10 -3.90 -1.46
C SER A 314 9.97 -2.66 -1.57
N LEU A 315 11.08 -2.62 -0.82
CA LEU A 315 12.05 -1.54 -0.89
C LEU A 315 12.71 -1.45 -2.27
N LEU A 316 13.10 -2.58 -2.87
CA LEU A 316 13.61 -2.63 -4.24
C LEU A 316 12.60 -2.02 -5.22
N ASN A 317 11.32 -2.37 -5.08
CA ASN A 317 10.28 -1.81 -5.93
C ASN A 317 10.09 -0.29 -5.72
N LEU A 318 10.19 0.20 -4.48
CA LEU A 318 10.17 1.64 -4.19
C LEU A 318 11.38 2.37 -4.81
N PHE A 319 12.56 1.77 -4.80
CA PHE A 319 13.72 2.33 -5.51
C PHE A 319 13.49 2.39 -7.03
N MET A 320 12.86 1.37 -7.62
CA MET A 320 12.48 1.39 -9.03
C MET A 320 11.48 2.53 -9.31
N LEU A 321 10.50 2.76 -8.43
CA LEU A 321 9.60 3.90 -8.52
C LEU A 321 10.37 5.24 -8.45
N VAL A 322 11.39 5.37 -7.58
CA VAL A 322 12.24 6.57 -7.52
C VAL A 322 12.90 6.82 -8.87
N VAL A 323 13.43 5.77 -9.51
CA VAL A 323 14.04 5.85 -10.83
C VAL A 323 13.03 6.35 -11.86
N PHE A 324 11.86 5.72 -11.97
CA PHE A 324 10.88 6.09 -13.01
C PHE A 324 10.23 7.45 -12.79
N PHE A 325 9.92 7.85 -11.56
CA PHE A 325 9.46 9.22 -11.28
C PHE A 325 10.57 10.25 -11.53
N SER A 326 11.83 9.91 -11.27
CA SER A 326 12.98 10.78 -11.60
C SER A 326 13.18 10.92 -13.11
N LEU A 327 13.01 9.83 -13.87
CA LEU A 327 13.05 9.83 -15.34
C LEU A 327 11.91 10.68 -15.92
N ARG A 328 10.68 10.54 -15.38
CA ARG A 328 9.55 11.41 -15.71
C ARG A 328 9.90 12.88 -15.50
N LEU A 329 10.41 13.23 -14.31
CA LEU A 329 10.79 14.61 -13.98
C LEU A 329 11.85 15.15 -14.95
N ARG A 330 12.88 14.34 -15.26
CA ARG A 330 13.93 14.70 -16.22
C ARG A 330 13.35 14.94 -17.60
N PHE A 331 12.43 14.09 -18.03
CA PHE A 331 11.83 14.17 -19.34
C PHE A 331 11.00 15.46 -19.50
N ILE A 332 10.05 15.72 -18.60
CA ILE A 332 9.17 16.89 -18.70
C ILE A 332 9.90 18.23 -18.50
N THR A 333 11.06 18.21 -17.85
CA THR A 333 11.91 19.41 -17.70
C THR A 333 12.88 19.62 -18.86
N SER A 334 12.95 18.67 -19.80
CA SER A 334 13.70 18.80 -21.04
C SER A 334 12.85 19.46 -22.13
N VAL A 335 13.49 20.19 -23.04
CA VAL A 335 12.80 20.83 -24.19
C VAL A 335 12.04 19.81 -25.03
N LYS A 336 12.62 18.62 -25.23
CA LYS A 336 11.99 17.54 -26.00
C LYS A 336 10.74 16.99 -25.32
N GLY A 337 10.80 16.78 -24.01
CA GLY A 337 9.67 16.24 -23.26
C GLY A 337 8.56 17.27 -23.06
N GLU A 338 8.89 18.53 -22.82
CA GLU A 338 7.91 19.61 -22.78
C GLU A 338 7.16 19.74 -24.12
N PHE A 339 7.89 19.67 -25.24
CA PHE A 339 7.28 19.65 -26.56
C PHE A 339 6.38 18.43 -26.75
N TYR A 340 6.88 17.22 -26.46
CA TYR A 340 6.09 15.98 -26.56
C TYR A 340 4.78 16.04 -25.76
N GLU A 341 4.83 16.48 -24.50
CA GLU A 341 3.64 16.53 -23.64
C GLU A 341 2.64 17.61 -24.05
N ARG A 342 3.09 18.69 -24.71
CA ARG A 342 2.20 19.69 -25.30
C ARG A 342 1.54 19.17 -26.56
N GLU A 343 2.33 18.57 -27.43
CA GLU A 343 1.84 17.95 -28.66
C GLU A 343 0.82 16.85 -28.35
N LEU A 344 1.03 16.08 -27.28
CA LEU A 344 0.08 15.06 -26.82
C LEU A 344 -1.32 15.60 -26.50
N VAL A 345 -1.44 16.91 -26.22
CA VAL A 345 -2.70 17.61 -26.00
C VAL A 345 -3.28 18.19 -27.28
N SER A 346 -2.44 18.73 -28.18
CA SER A 346 -2.87 19.40 -29.40
C SER A 346 -3.11 18.46 -30.59
N ASP A 347 -2.33 17.38 -30.70
CA ASP A 347 -2.37 16.44 -31.82
C ASP A 347 -2.14 14.98 -31.36
N SER A 348 -3.05 14.50 -30.51
CA SER A 348 -2.94 13.16 -29.93
C SER A 348 -3.04 12.00 -30.93
N GLU A 349 -3.60 12.23 -32.11
CA GLU A 349 -3.84 11.17 -33.10
C GLU A 349 -2.57 10.75 -33.85
N HIS A 350 -1.58 11.65 -33.93
CA HIS A 350 -0.35 11.46 -34.71
C HIS A 350 0.89 11.19 -33.85
N ILE A 351 0.75 11.19 -32.52
CA ILE A 351 1.87 10.99 -31.60
C ILE A 351 1.91 9.55 -31.11
N SER A 352 2.96 8.84 -31.52
CA SER A 352 3.28 7.52 -30.97
C SER A 352 3.66 7.64 -29.50
N ARG A 353 3.32 6.64 -28.69
CA ARG A 353 3.78 6.51 -27.29
C ARG A 353 5.27 6.76 -27.12
N TRP A 354 5.64 7.32 -25.97
CA TRP A 354 7.03 7.49 -25.59
C TRP A 354 7.71 6.13 -25.38
N ARG A 355 8.68 5.83 -26.23
CA ARG A 355 9.57 4.66 -26.09
C ARG A 355 10.93 5.12 -25.58
N ASP A 356 11.45 4.43 -24.58
CA ASP A 356 12.82 4.61 -24.09
C ASP A 356 13.65 3.33 -24.28
N GLY A 357 14.93 3.40 -23.90
CA GLY A 357 15.84 2.26 -24.05
C GLY A 357 15.44 1.01 -23.26
N PHE A 358 14.56 1.12 -22.25
CA PHE A 358 14.03 -0.04 -21.54
C PHE A 358 12.96 -0.74 -22.38
N ASP A 359 12.10 0.02 -23.06
CA ASP A 359 11.15 -0.55 -24.03
C ASP A 359 11.89 -1.24 -25.18
N ASP A 360 12.95 -0.61 -25.70
CA ASP A 360 13.77 -1.19 -26.75
C ASP A 360 14.47 -2.48 -26.29
N LEU A 361 14.94 -2.52 -25.05
CA LEU A 361 15.53 -3.73 -24.45
C LEU A 361 14.50 -4.86 -24.37
N ILE A 362 13.28 -4.58 -23.89
CA ILE A 362 12.21 -5.58 -23.79
C ILE A 362 11.81 -6.10 -25.17
N VAL A 363 11.62 -5.20 -26.13
CA VAL A 363 11.26 -5.54 -27.51
C VAL A 363 12.35 -6.39 -28.14
N HIS A 364 13.62 -6.07 -27.91
CA HIS A 364 14.73 -6.79 -28.53
C HIS A 364 14.96 -8.18 -27.92
N HIS A 365 14.72 -8.35 -26.62
CA HIS A 365 15.06 -9.60 -25.91
C HIS A 365 13.88 -10.55 -25.70
N PHE A 366 12.67 -10.05 -25.52
CA PHE A 366 11.52 -10.86 -25.10
C PHE A 366 10.42 -10.98 -26.17
N LEU A 367 10.49 -10.18 -27.22
CA LEU A 367 9.47 -10.14 -28.25
C LEU A 367 10.13 -10.34 -29.61
N ASN A 368 9.52 -11.13 -30.49
CA ASN A 368 9.96 -11.13 -31.88
C ASN A 368 9.35 -9.89 -32.56
N PRO A 369 10.16 -8.91 -33.01
CA PRO A 369 9.64 -7.67 -33.60
C PRO A 369 8.74 -7.93 -34.81
N LYS A 370 8.85 -9.11 -35.42
CA LYS A 370 8.08 -9.54 -36.59
C LYS A 370 6.69 -10.10 -36.27
N THR A 371 6.40 -10.51 -35.03
CA THR A 371 5.11 -11.14 -34.67
C THR A 371 4.16 -10.22 -33.91
N PHE A 372 4.65 -9.16 -33.28
CA PHE A 372 3.80 -8.18 -32.58
C PHE A 372 3.42 -7.01 -33.50
N HIS A 373 2.34 -7.19 -34.26
CA HIS A 373 1.69 -6.12 -35.03
C HIS A 373 0.61 -5.40 -34.21
N GLY A 374 0.99 -4.86 -33.06
CA GLY A 374 0.18 -3.91 -32.28
C GLY A 374 0.89 -2.57 -32.20
N ARG A 375 0.15 -1.45 -32.17
CA ARG A 375 0.71 -0.09 -31.99
C ARG A 375 1.56 0.05 -30.71
N PHE A 376 1.37 -0.84 -29.75
CA PHE A 376 2.20 -1.02 -28.56
C PHE A 376 3.70 -1.26 -28.84
N LEU A 377 4.04 -1.90 -29.97
CA LEU A 377 5.40 -2.41 -30.24
C LEU A 377 5.86 -2.22 -31.69
N ALA A 378 4.98 -1.80 -32.60
CA ALA A 378 5.28 -1.69 -34.02
C ALA A 378 6.55 -0.83 -34.26
N PRO A 379 7.53 -1.31 -35.04
CA PRO A 379 8.68 -0.50 -35.43
C PRO A 379 8.20 0.71 -36.24
N ARG A 380 8.81 1.88 -36.02
CA ARG A 380 8.60 3.01 -36.93
C ARG A 380 8.96 2.55 -38.34
N PRO A 381 8.12 2.79 -39.36
CA PRO A 381 8.54 2.55 -40.73
C PRO A 381 9.82 3.36 -40.98
N PRO A 382 10.80 2.78 -41.69
CA PRO A 382 12.02 3.50 -42.02
C PRO A 382 11.63 4.82 -42.67
N ARG A 383 12.29 5.91 -42.26
CA ARG A 383 12.15 7.21 -42.89
C ARG A 383 12.53 6.99 -44.34
N ASN A 384 11.56 7.04 -45.25
CA ASN A 384 11.88 7.20 -46.66
C ASN A 384 12.52 8.58 -46.77
N GLU A 385 13.84 8.58 -46.90
CA GLU A 385 14.59 9.76 -47.31
C GLU A 385 14.16 10.05 -48.75
N SER A 386 13.28 11.04 -48.90
CA SER A 386 12.97 11.70 -50.17
C SER A 386 13.64 13.06 -50.19
#